data_AF-A0A8S1HRA6-F1
#
_entry.id   AF-A0A8S1HRA6-F1
#
_cell.length_a   1.000
_cell.length_b   1.000
_cell.length_c   1.000
_cell.angle_alpha   90.00
_cell.angle_beta   90.00
_cell.angle_gamma   90.00
#
_symmetry.space_group_name_H-M   'P 1'
#
loop_
_entity.id
_entity.type
_entity.pdbx_description
1 polymer ?
#
loop_
_entity_poly.entity_id
_entity_poly.type
_entity_poly.pdbx_seq_one_letter_code
_entity_poly.pdbx_strand_id
1 'polypeptide(L)'
;MEAEIQRKLHTLKSLQESRMKREREVDQQIDKLSKKLSQELKLKQRIAEEERGEERKARESDVAVIKAQNEAYIKETKEEDFALDRAHRAEIDALKSEEKDLKKQLFDLDYRLEELELKEAESLQREVEEGERELMASTSKYEEELRKYEDELDQLSNVHEQFTKKLFGSLKSKTVNGELTSGIVELEVATNDIKDALEQIIIRSNVFNKKRAVNTGNADSAAITKIGTILLGELRQAKKMLKTLRHTIVEFKKKCMACNTEQGKTLVECLAKLAEKLSRVGDAMAHMESDIETDASVDPQPLLKAFAKLETEVCNLSLRDGAPMPYQQDFQQHYHEGRVEEVDHDSDVDSVVVL
;
A
#
# COMPACT_ATOMS: atom_id res chain seq x y z
N MET A 1 -150.41 -53.54 -74.00
CA MET A 1 -149.73 -52.26 -73.69
C MET A 1 -149.67 -52.01 -72.18
N GLU A 2 -150.80 -52.07 -71.47
CA GLU A 2 -150.88 -51.85 -70.00
C GLU A 2 -150.03 -52.82 -69.15
N ALA A 3 -150.05 -54.12 -69.47
CA ALA A 3 -149.28 -55.14 -68.73
C ALA A 3 -147.75 -54.97 -68.85
N GLU A 4 -147.26 -54.35 -69.93
CA GLU A 4 -145.83 -54.10 -70.13
C GLU A 4 -145.37 -52.84 -69.38
N ILE A 5 -146.23 -51.81 -69.33
CA ILE A 5 -146.01 -50.60 -68.52
C ILE A 5 -145.94 -50.99 -67.03
N GLN A 6 -146.87 -51.82 -66.55
CA GLN A 6 -146.88 -52.34 -65.17
C GLN A 6 -145.59 -53.09 -64.80
N ARG A 7 -145.05 -53.93 -65.70
CA ARG A 7 -143.76 -54.61 -65.49
C ARG A 7 -142.58 -53.65 -65.43
N LYS A 8 -142.49 -52.68 -66.36
CA LYS A 8 -141.41 -51.67 -66.35
C LYS A 8 -141.46 -50.80 -65.09
N LEU A 9 -142.66 -50.45 -64.63
CA LEU A 9 -142.87 -49.67 -63.40
C LEU A 9 -142.47 -50.46 -62.14
N HIS A 10 -142.77 -51.76 -62.10
CA HIS A 10 -142.29 -52.65 -61.03
C HIS A 10 -140.76 -52.78 -61.04
N THR A 11 -140.14 -52.96 -62.21
CA THR A 11 -138.66 -53.04 -62.33
C THR A 11 -138.00 -51.73 -61.91
N LEU A 12 -138.54 -50.58 -62.32
CA LEU A 12 -138.02 -49.27 -61.90
C LEU A 12 -138.13 -49.05 -60.39
N LYS A 13 -139.25 -49.43 -59.76
CA LYS A 13 -139.40 -49.39 -58.29
C LYS A 13 -138.38 -50.28 -57.58
N SER A 14 -138.19 -51.51 -58.05
CA SER A 14 -137.21 -52.45 -57.49
C SER A 14 -135.76 -51.95 -57.63
N LEU A 15 -135.41 -51.36 -58.78
CA LEU A 15 -134.11 -50.73 -58.99
C LEU A 15 -133.91 -49.52 -58.09
N GLN A 16 -134.95 -48.70 -57.91
CA GLN A 16 -134.92 -47.55 -57.01
C GLN A 16 -134.75 -47.99 -55.55
N GLU A 17 -135.43 -49.03 -55.10
CA GLU A 17 -135.24 -49.61 -53.76
C GLU A 17 -133.83 -50.20 -53.56
N SER A 18 -133.30 -50.92 -54.56
CA SER A 18 -131.92 -51.44 -54.53
C SER A 18 -130.89 -50.31 -54.46
N ARG A 19 -131.11 -49.23 -55.21
CA ARG A 19 -130.26 -48.03 -55.19
C ARG A 19 -130.32 -47.33 -53.84
N MET A 20 -131.51 -47.08 -53.29
CA MET A 20 -131.69 -46.48 -51.96
C MET A 20 -131.06 -47.33 -50.86
N LYS A 21 -131.11 -48.65 -50.97
CA LYS A 21 -130.44 -49.57 -50.03
C LYS A 21 -128.91 -49.43 -50.12
N ARG A 22 -128.35 -49.41 -51.33
CA ARG A 22 -126.91 -49.18 -51.55
C ARG A 22 -126.45 -47.81 -51.08
N GLU A 23 -127.22 -46.74 -51.33
CA GLU A 23 -126.91 -45.39 -50.84
C GLU A 23 -126.85 -45.38 -49.30
N ARG A 24 -127.83 -45.98 -48.61
CA ARG A 24 -127.80 -46.12 -47.14
C ARG A 24 -126.62 -46.95 -46.63
N GLU A 25 -126.25 -48.02 -47.34
CA GLU A 25 -125.09 -48.85 -46.99
C GLU A 25 -123.78 -48.04 -47.12
N VAL A 26 -123.66 -47.23 -48.17
CA VAL A 26 -122.53 -46.31 -48.38
C VAL A 26 -122.48 -45.24 -47.30
N ASP A 27 -123.61 -44.59 -46.97
CA ASP A 27 -123.69 -43.58 -45.92
C ASP A 27 -123.29 -44.16 -44.56
N GLN A 28 -123.75 -45.38 -44.24
CA GLN A 28 -123.33 -46.09 -43.02
C GLN A 28 -121.83 -46.42 -43.00
N GLN A 29 -121.23 -46.72 -44.16
CA GLN A 29 -119.78 -46.92 -44.26
C GLN A 29 -119.01 -45.61 -44.10
N ILE A 30 -119.48 -44.52 -44.72
CA ILE A 30 -118.91 -43.18 -44.58
C ILE A 30 -118.94 -42.74 -43.12
N ASP A 31 -120.06 -42.94 -42.41
CA ASP A 31 -120.17 -42.64 -40.99
C ASP A 31 -119.19 -43.45 -40.14
N LYS A 32 -119.06 -44.76 -40.41
CA LYS A 32 -118.12 -45.64 -39.70
C LYS A 32 -116.68 -45.21 -39.93
N LEU A 33 -116.30 -44.89 -41.17
CA LEU A 33 -114.97 -44.44 -41.53
C LEU A 33 -114.68 -43.04 -40.95
N SER A 34 -115.65 -42.13 -40.97
CA SER A 34 -115.51 -40.78 -40.39
C SER A 34 -115.29 -40.85 -38.88
N LYS A 35 -116.00 -41.75 -38.18
CA LYS A 35 -115.78 -42.00 -36.75
C LYS A 35 -114.39 -42.58 -36.48
N LYS A 36 -113.94 -43.55 -37.27
CA LYS A 36 -112.58 -44.12 -37.14
C LYS A 36 -111.49 -43.09 -37.41
N LEU A 37 -111.64 -42.28 -38.46
CA LEU A 37 -110.71 -41.21 -38.80
C LEU A 37 -110.62 -40.16 -37.69
N SER A 38 -111.77 -39.76 -37.12
CA SER A 38 -111.80 -38.84 -35.98
C SER A 38 -111.09 -39.42 -34.75
N GLN A 39 -111.27 -40.72 -34.47
CA GLN A 39 -110.55 -41.40 -33.39
C GLN A 39 -109.04 -41.47 -33.65
N GLU A 40 -108.62 -41.78 -34.88
CA GLU A 40 -107.20 -41.86 -35.25
C GLU A 40 -106.52 -40.49 -35.16
N LEU A 41 -107.18 -39.41 -35.60
CA LEU A 41 -106.66 -38.06 -35.48
C LEU A 41 -106.47 -37.65 -34.00
N LYS A 42 -107.44 -38.00 -33.14
CA LYS A 42 -107.31 -37.77 -31.69
C LYS A 42 -106.15 -38.57 -31.07
N LEU A 43 -105.93 -39.80 -31.52
CA LEU A 43 -104.80 -40.62 -31.08
C LEU A 43 -103.45 -40.02 -31.53
N LYS A 44 -103.33 -39.60 -32.80
CA LYS A 44 -102.11 -38.94 -33.30
C LYS A 44 -101.82 -37.63 -32.57
N GLN A 45 -102.84 -36.84 -32.24
CA GLN A 45 -102.69 -35.63 -31.43
C GLN A 45 -102.16 -35.95 -30.03
N ARG A 46 -102.70 -36.96 -29.36
CA ARG A 46 -102.21 -37.40 -28.03
C ARG A 46 -100.77 -37.88 -28.08
N ILE A 47 -100.41 -38.72 -29.05
CA ILE A 47 -99.03 -39.20 -29.22
C ILE A 47 -98.09 -38.01 -29.45
N ALA A 48 -98.43 -37.08 -30.33
CA ALA A 48 -97.61 -35.90 -30.58
C ALA A 48 -97.53 -34.94 -29.38
N GLU A 49 -98.51 -34.93 -28.47
CA GLU A 49 -98.44 -34.20 -27.20
C GLU A 49 -97.55 -34.91 -26.18
N GLU A 50 -97.62 -36.24 -26.10
CA GLU A 50 -96.75 -37.08 -25.27
C GLU A 50 -95.28 -36.95 -25.72
N GLU A 51 -94.98 -37.11 -27.01
CA GLU A 51 -93.63 -36.95 -27.58
C GLU A 51 -93.05 -35.56 -27.29
N ARG A 52 -93.84 -34.49 -27.46
CA ARG A 52 -93.41 -33.13 -27.08
C ARG A 52 -93.18 -32.97 -25.59
N GLY A 53 -93.97 -33.67 -24.76
CA GLY A 53 -93.79 -33.71 -23.32
C GLY A 53 -92.50 -34.42 -22.90
N GLU A 54 -92.20 -35.55 -23.53
CA GLU A 54 -90.96 -36.31 -23.30
C GLU A 54 -89.73 -35.57 -23.80
N GLU A 55 -89.80 -34.95 -24.99
CA GLU A 55 -88.71 -34.13 -25.53
C GLU A 55 -88.39 -32.94 -24.63
N ARG A 56 -89.42 -32.28 -24.06
CA ARG A 56 -89.21 -31.22 -23.07
C ARG A 56 -88.53 -31.73 -21.82
N LYS A 57 -88.97 -32.87 -21.27
CA LYS A 57 -88.34 -33.49 -20.08
C LYS A 57 -86.89 -33.88 -20.34
N ALA A 58 -86.60 -34.43 -21.52
CA ALA A 58 -85.23 -34.77 -21.92
C ALA A 58 -84.35 -33.51 -21.97
N ARG A 59 -84.83 -32.44 -22.60
CA ARG A 59 -84.11 -31.15 -22.64
C ARG A 59 -83.93 -30.53 -21.26
N GLU A 60 -84.95 -30.57 -20.42
CA GLU A 60 -84.88 -30.08 -19.03
C GLU A 60 -83.85 -30.88 -18.21
N SER A 61 -83.80 -32.20 -18.40
CA SER A 61 -82.80 -33.08 -17.81
C SER A 61 -81.39 -32.73 -18.29
N ASP A 62 -81.18 -32.58 -19.59
CA ASP A 62 -79.86 -32.23 -20.15
C ASP A 62 -79.39 -30.85 -19.65
N VAL A 63 -80.28 -29.86 -19.61
CA VAL A 63 -79.97 -28.54 -19.06
C VAL A 63 -79.60 -28.63 -17.58
N ALA A 64 -80.30 -29.46 -16.79
CA ALA A 64 -79.98 -29.65 -15.38
C ALA A 64 -78.60 -30.31 -15.19
N VAL A 65 -78.26 -31.31 -16.01
CA VAL A 65 -76.96 -31.98 -15.99
C VAL A 65 -75.84 -31.00 -16.36
N ILE A 66 -76.00 -30.24 -17.46
CA ILE A 66 -75.01 -29.24 -17.89
C ILE A 66 -74.80 -28.19 -16.80
N LYS A 67 -75.89 -27.72 -16.18
CA LYS A 67 -75.80 -26.74 -15.09
C LYS A 67 -75.05 -27.30 -13.89
N ALA A 68 -75.37 -28.52 -13.47
CA ALA A 68 -74.70 -29.18 -12.35
C ALA A 68 -73.20 -29.43 -12.63
N GLN A 69 -72.84 -29.82 -13.86
CA GLN A 69 -71.44 -30.00 -14.27
C GLN A 69 -70.68 -28.67 -14.27
N ASN A 70 -71.27 -27.60 -14.80
CA ASN A 70 -70.65 -26.28 -14.79
C ASN A 70 -70.49 -25.74 -13.36
N GLU A 71 -71.47 -25.93 -12.49
CA GLU A 71 -71.38 -25.54 -11.08
C GLU A 71 -70.29 -26.31 -10.33
N ALA A 72 -70.17 -27.62 -10.56
CA ALA A 72 -69.10 -28.44 -9.99
C ALA A 72 -67.72 -27.97 -10.48
N TYR A 73 -67.56 -27.75 -11.77
CA TYR A 73 -66.31 -27.26 -12.36
C TYR A 73 -65.91 -25.88 -11.80
N ILE A 74 -66.84 -24.93 -11.75
CA ILE A 74 -66.58 -23.58 -11.19
C ILE A 74 -66.17 -23.67 -9.71
N LYS A 75 -66.78 -24.58 -8.95
CA LYS A 75 -66.45 -24.78 -7.54
C LYS A 75 -65.04 -25.34 -7.38
N GLU A 76 -64.70 -26.37 -8.15
CA GLU A 76 -63.37 -26.99 -8.16
C GLU A 76 -62.29 -25.99 -8.55
N THR A 77 -62.47 -25.23 -9.64
CA THR A 77 -61.48 -24.21 -10.06
C THR A 77 -61.31 -23.11 -9.02
N LYS A 78 -62.38 -22.68 -8.34
CA LYS A 78 -62.26 -21.70 -7.25
C LYS A 78 -61.50 -22.26 -6.06
N GLU A 79 -61.75 -23.52 -5.70
CA GLU A 79 -61.03 -24.18 -4.61
C GLU A 79 -59.54 -24.32 -4.91
N GLU A 80 -59.18 -24.62 -6.17
CA GLU A 80 -57.80 -24.63 -6.65
C GLU A 80 -57.15 -23.25 -6.61
N ASP A 81 -57.81 -22.20 -7.11
CA ASP A 81 -57.32 -20.81 -7.05
C ASP A 81 -57.08 -20.37 -5.59
N PHE A 82 -58.01 -20.69 -4.68
CA PHE A 82 -57.85 -20.39 -3.25
C PHE A 82 -56.74 -21.21 -2.58
N ALA A 83 -56.44 -22.42 -3.06
CA ALA A 83 -55.30 -23.20 -2.57
C ALA A 83 -53.98 -22.59 -3.05
N LEU A 84 -53.91 -22.19 -4.31
CA LEU A 84 -52.74 -21.54 -4.92
C LEU A 84 -52.45 -20.18 -4.25
N ASP A 85 -53.46 -19.36 -4.02
CA ASP A 85 -53.34 -18.09 -3.31
C ASP A 85 -52.82 -18.27 -1.87
N ARG A 86 -53.25 -19.33 -1.18
CA ARG A 86 -52.77 -19.65 0.17
C ARG A 86 -51.31 -20.09 0.16
N ALA A 87 -50.91 -20.89 -0.83
CA ALA A 87 -49.53 -21.31 -1.01
C ALA A 87 -48.62 -20.10 -1.28
N HIS A 88 -49.01 -19.20 -2.19
CA HIS A 88 -48.26 -17.98 -2.47
C HIS A 88 -48.13 -17.06 -1.24
N ARG A 89 -49.17 -16.92 -0.42
CA ARG A 89 -49.08 -16.14 0.82
C ARG A 89 -48.09 -16.74 1.80
N ALA A 90 -48.12 -18.07 1.99
CA ALA A 90 -47.19 -18.75 2.87
C ALA A 90 -45.73 -18.62 2.37
N GLU A 91 -45.51 -18.71 1.06
CA GLU A 91 -44.19 -18.49 0.44
C GLU A 91 -43.70 -17.06 0.64
N ILE A 92 -44.54 -16.06 0.38
CA ILE A 92 -44.22 -14.65 0.61
C ILE A 92 -43.85 -14.40 2.08
N ASP A 93 -44.59 -14.97 3.02
CA ASP A 93 -44.33 -14.80 4.45
C ASP A 93 -43.02 -15.49 4.88
N ALA A 94 -42.71 -16.67 4.32
CA ALA A 94 -41.44 -17.34 4.52
C ALA A 94 -40.26 -16.51 3.98
N LEU A 95 -40.39 -15.99 2.75
CA LEU A 95 -39.36 -15.13 2.13
C LEU A 95 -39.16 -13.83 2.91
N LYS A 96 -40.22 -13.21 3.45
CA LYS A 96 -40.10 -12.04 4.32
C LYS A 96 -39.39 -12.34 5.64
N SER A 97 -39.62 -13.53 6.20
CA SER A 97 -38.90 -13.97 7.40
C SER A 97 -37.41 -14.15 7.10
N GLU A 98 -37.08 -14.81 5.99
CA GLU A 98 -35.70 -15.00 5.55
C GLU A 98 -35.01 -13.66 5.23
N GLU A 99 -35.70 -12.74 4.55
CA GLU A 99 -35.20 -11.38 4.28
C GLU A 99 -34.86 -10.64 5.58
N LYS A 100 -35.71 -10.77 6.61
CA LYS A 100 -35.48 -10.14 7.91
C LYS A 100 -34.26 -10.74 8.62
N ASP A 101 -34.10 -12.06 8.57
CA ASP A 101 -32.95 -12.74 9.18
C ASP A 101 -31.64 -12.39 8.47
N LEU A 102 -31.65 -12.34 7.13
CA LEU A 102 -30.49 -11.92 6.34
C LEU A 102 -30.12 -10.46 6.60
N LYS A 103 -31.09 -9.55 6.70
CA LYS A 103 -30.84 -8.15 7.08
C LYS A 103 -30.19 -8.02 8.45
N LYS A 104 -30.59 -8.86 9.41
CA LYS A 104 -29.96 -8.87 10.74
C LYS A 104 -28.52 -9.38 10.67
N GLN A 105 -28.27 -10.46 9.94
CA GLN A 105 -26.92 -10.99 9.76
C GLN A 105 -26.00 -9.98 9.07
N LEU A 106 -26.52 -9.24 8.08
CA LEU A 106 -25.76 -8.18 7.41
C LEU A 106 -25.39 -7.06 8.39
N PHE A 107 -26.34 -6.60 9.19
CA PHE A 107 -26.08 -5.58 10.22
C PHE A 107 -25.03 -6.02 11.24
N ASP A 108 -25.10 -7.28 11.71
CA ASP A 108 -24.12 -7.84 12.64
C ASP A 108 -22.71 -7.94 12.01
N LEU A 109 -22.63 -8.24 10.71
CA LEU A 109 -21.37 -8.27 9.96
C LEU A 109 -20.79 -6.88 9.75
N ASP A 110 -21.60 -5.91 9.35
CA ASP A 110 -21.19 -4.51 9.16
C ASP A 110 -20.63 -3.94 10.48
N TYR A 111 -21.33 -4.17 11.60
CA TYR A 111 -20.85 -3.75 12.92
C TYR A 111 -19.51 -4.38 13.28
N ARG A 112 -19.33 -5.68 13.00
CA ARG A 112 -18.07 -6.37 13.28
C ARG A 112 -16.93 -5.91 12.37
N LEU A 113 -17.24 -5.51 11.13
CA LEU A 113 -16.28 -4.95 10.21
C LEU A 113 -15.80 -3.58 10.70
N GLU A 114 -16.72 -2.69 11.08
CA GLU A 114 -16.37 -1.40 11.70
C GLU A 114 -15.52 -1.57 12.98
N GLU A 115 -15.85 -2.55 13.83
CA GLU A 115 -15.08 -2.84 15.05
C GLU A 115 -13.64 -3.29 14.73
N LEU A 116 -13.46 -4.09 13.68
CA LEU A 116 -12.14 -4.55 13.24
C LEU A 116 -11.32 -3.42 12.64
N GLU A 117 -11.93 -2.59 11.78
CA GLU A 117 -11.28 -1.43 11.19
C GLU A 117 -10.82 -0.44 12.28
N LEU A 118 -11.65 -0.21 13.31
CA LEU A 118 -11.28 0.64 14.45
C LEU A 118 -10.09 0.05 15.22
N LYS A 119 -10.10 -1.26 15.50
CA LYS A 119 -9.01 -1.95 16.21
C LYS A 119 -7.70 -1.93 15.42
N GLU A 120 -7.77 -2.08 14.10
CA GLU A 120 -6.62 -2.00 13.22
C GLU A 120 -6.05 -0.58 13.21
N ALA A 121 -6.91 0.45 13.09
CA ALA A 121 -6.50 1.85 13.19
C ALA A 121 -5.81 2.16 14.54
N GLU A 122 -6.38 1.70 15.66
CA GLU A 122 -5.77 1.86 16.98
C GLU A 122 -4.42 1.13 17.11
N SER A 123 -4.27 -0.03 16.48
CA SER A 123 -3.02 -0.79 16.50
C SER A 123 -1.94 -0.07 15.70
N LEU A 124 -2.27 0.40 14.50
CA LEU A 124 -1.37 1.17 13.65
C LEU A 124 -0.95 2.46 14.34
N GLN A 125 -1.88 3.15 15.00
CA GLN A 125 -1.54 4.35 15.76
C GLN A 125 -0.55 4.05 16.89
N ARG A 126 -0.74 2.95 17.63
CA ARG A 126 0.20 2.52 18.68
C ARG A 126 1.59 2.21 18.12
N GLU A 127 1.67 1.55 16.96
CA GLU A 127 2.94 1.24 16.29
C GLU A 127 3.66 2.52 15.81
N VAL A 128 2.91 3.51 15.30
CA VAL A 128 3.46 4.83 14.95
C VAL A 128 4.00 5.55 16.20
N GLU A 129 3.24 5.60 17.29
CA GLU A 129 3.69 6.24 18.55
C GLU A 129 4.93 5.56 19.14
N GLU A 130 5.06 4.24 19.02
CA GLU A 130 6.25 3.50 19.43
C GLU A 130 7.45 3.81 18.54
N GLY A 131 7.27 3.79 17.21
CA GLY A 131 8.30 4.17 16.25
C GLY A 131 8.79 5.61 16.41
N GLU A 132 7.89 6.56 16.67
CA GLU A 132 8.25 7.95 16.98
C GLU A 132 9.09 8.06 18.26
N ARG A 133 8.74 7.29 19.30
CA ARG A 133 9.47 7.26 20.57
C ARG A 133 10.88 6.69 20.40
N GLU A 134 11.03 5.61 19.64
CA GLU A 134 12.33 5.02 19.30
C GLU A 134 13.19 5.97 18.47
N LEU A 135 12.59 6.63 17.46
CA LEU A 135 13.27 7.62 16.63
C LEU A 135 13.74 8.82 17.46
N MET A 136 12.90 9.32 18.37
CA MET A 136 13.26 10.42 19.26
C MET A 136 14.43 10.04 20.18
N ALA A 137 14.37 8.86 20.80
CA ALA A 137 15.45 8.35 21.65
C ALA A 137 16.77 8.20 20.89
N SER A 138 16.72 7.65 19.67
CA SER A 138 17.92 7.52 18.82
C SER A 138 18.46 8.88 18.38
N THR A 139 17.58 9.83 18.05
CA THR A 139 17.99 11.19 17.63
C THR A 139 18.67 11.91 18.79
N SER A 140 18.11 11.87 20.00
CA SER A 140 18.73 12.45 21.19
C SER A 140 20.11 11.84 21.47
N LYS A 141 20.28 10.54 21.29
CA LYS A 141 21.59 9.89 21.45
C LYS A 141 22.62 10.40 20.41
N TYR A 142 22.21 10.54 19.15
CA TYR A 142 23.09 11.08 18.11
C TYR A 142 23.45 12.56 18.34
N GLU A 143 22.51 13.36 18.84
CA GLU A 143 22.77 14.75 19.20
C GLU A 143 23.77 14.88 20.35
N GLU A 144 23.69 13.99 21.35
CA GLU A 144 24.64 13.95 22.46
C GLU A 144 26.05 13.54 21.98
N GLU A 145 26.14 12.54 21.10
CA GLU A 145 27.41 12.14 20.49
C GLU A 145 28.01 13.27 19.61
N LEU A 146 27.18 13.99 18.85
CA LEU A 146 27.62 15.14 18.05
C LEU A 146 28.19 16.25 18.93
N ARG A 147 27.51 16.64 20.02
CA ARG A 147 28.04 17.64 20.96
C ARG A 147 29.39 17.22 21.52
N LYS A 148 29.53 15.93 21.85
CA LYS A 148 30.82 15.41 22.34
C LYS A 148 31.92 15.57 21.30
N TYR A 149 31.64 15.32 20.02
CA TYR A 149 32.61 15.54 18.95
C TYR A 149 32.92 17.03 18.73
N GLU A 150 31.93 17.92 18.86
CA GLU A 150 32.13 19.37 18.80
C GLU A 150 33.05 19.85 19.93
N ASP A 151 32.81 19.40 21.16
CA ASP A 151 33.67 19.70 22.32
C ASP A 151 35.10 19.19 22.13
N GLU A 152 35.27 17.98 21.57
CA GLU A 152 36.59 17.41 21.25
C GLU A 152 37.29 18.22 20.15
N LEU A 153 36.56 18.72 19.15
CA LEU A 153 37.10 19.54 18.06
C LEU A 153 37.56 20.92 18.56
N ASP A 154 36.79 21.56 19.44
CA ASP A 154 37.14 22.84 20.05
C ASP A 154 38.41 22.72 20.91
N GLN A 155 38.52 21.63 21.67
CA GLN A 155 39.75 21.32 22.41
C GLN A 155 40.94 21.15 21.46
N LEU A 156 40.76 20.44 20.35
CA LEU A 156 41.79 20.23 19.35
C LEU A 156 42.22 21.55 18.69
N SER A 157 41.28 22.43 18.35
CA SER A 157 41.52 23.74 17.76
C SER A 157 42.35 24.64 18.70
N ASN A 158 42.00 24.67 19.99
CA ASN A 158 42.75 25.41 21.01
C ASN A 158 44.19 24.87 21.17
N VAL A 159 44.35 23.54 21.19
CA VAL A 159 45.68 22.91 21.24
C VAL A 159 46.50 23.25 20.00
N HIS A 160 45.89 23.22 18.81
CA HIS A 160 46.55 23.60 17.56
C HIS A 160 46.96 25.07 17.55
N GLU A 161 46.10 25.99 18.01
CA GLU A 161 46.43 27.42 18.11
C GLU A 161 47.62 27.66 19.04
N GLN A 162 47.67 26.96 20.19
CA GLN A 162 48.80 27.01 21.11
C GLN A 162 50.08 26.44 20.52
N PHE A 163 49.98 25.35 19.75
CA PHE A 163 51.10 24.77 19.01
C PHE A 163 51.66 25.78 17.99
N THR A 164 50.81 26.35 17.15
CA THR A 164 51.18 27.33 16.13
C THR A 164 51.88 28.55 16.76
N LYS A 165 51.31 29.12 17.84
CA LYS A 165 51.93 30.25 18.54
C LYS A 165 53.32 29.91 19.11
N LYS A 166 53.50 28.73 19.69
CA LYS A 166 54.78 28.31 20.29
C LYS A 166 55.84 27.96 19.24
N LEU A 167 55.45 27.27 18.17
CA LEU A 167 56.36 26.79 17.14
C LEU A 167 56.91 27.98 16.32
N PHE A 168 56.05 28.91 15.91
CA PHE A 168 56.48 30.14 15.22
C PHE A 168 57.19 31.14 16.13
N GLY A 169 56.84 31.19 17.42
CA GLY A 169 57.58 31.95 18.43
C GLY A 169 59.00 31.42 18.63
N SER A 170 59.19 30.10 18.64
CA SER A 170 60.49 29.45 18.83
C SER A 170 61.39 29.56 17.59
N LEU A 171 60.84 29.35 16.39
CA LEU A 171 61.58 29.42 15.12
C LEU A 171 62.13 30.83 14.80
N LYS A 172 61.45 31.89 15.22
CA LYS A 172 61.96 33.27 15.07
C LYS A 172 63.18 33.56 15.96
N SER A 173 63.46 32.73 16.96
CA SER A 173 64.46 33.02 18.01
C SER A 173 65.78 32.25 17.92
N LYS A 174 65.93 31.29 16.98
CA LYS A 174 67.14 30.47 16.88
C LYS A 174 67.59 30.30 15.43
N THR A 175 68.87 30.57 15.18
CA THR A 175 69.60 30.21 13.95
C THR A 175 69.64 28.68 13.83
N VAL A 176 68.60 28.10 13.22
CA VAL A 176 68.56 26.67 12.90
C VAL A 176 69.08 26.47 11.47
N ASN A 177 69.95 25.47 11.31
CA ASN A 177 70.44 24.97 10.01
C ASN A 177 69.28 24.85 9.02
N GLY A 178 69.33 25.58 7.90
CA GLY A 178 68.23 25.66 6.93
C GLY A 178 67.72 24.31 6.42
N GLU A 179 68.58 23.28 6.41
CA GLU A 179 68.22 21.92 6.02
C GLU A 179 67.30 21.19 7.02
N LEU A 180 67.49 21.42 8.33
CA LEU A 180 66.62 20.84 9.37
C LEU A 180 65.26 21.54 9.37
N THR A 181 65.24 22.86 9.18
CA THR A 181 64.00 23.64 9.08
C THR A 181 63.20 23.25 7.84
N SER A 182 63.85 23.08 6.68
CA SER A 182 63.19 22.61 5.45
C SER A 182 62.59 21.21 5.62
N GLY A 183 63.33 20.28 6.24
CA GLY A 183 62.84 18.91 6.48
C GLY A 183 61.66 18.84 7.46
N ILE A 184 61.58 19.75 8.43
CA ILE A 184 60.42 19.86 9.34
C ILE A 184 59.18 20.37 8.57
N VAL A 185 59.34 21.40 7.73
CA VAL A 185 58.24 21.94 6.93
C VAL A 185 57.71 20.91 5.93
N GLU A 186 58.60 20.14 5.27
CA GLU A 186 58.20 19.05 4.37
C GLU A 186 57.40 17.95 5.09
N LEU A 187 57.78 17.61 6.33
CA LEU A 187 57.05 16.63 7.15
C LEU A 187 55.70 17.17 7.61
N GLU A 188 55.60 18.47 7.91
CA GLU A 188 54.36 19.12 8.31
C GLU A 188 53.35 19.15 7.16
N VAL A 189 53.76 19.59 5.97
CA VAL A 189 52.91 19.59 4.77
C VAL A 189 52.42 18.18 4.45
N ALA A 190 53.33 17.19 4.43
CA ALA A 190 52.96 15.81 4.14
C ALA A 190 52.05 15.16 5.21
N THR A 191 52.13 15.62 6.46
CA THR A 191 51.24 15.16 7.54
C THR A 191 49.86 15.79 7.44
N ASN A 192 49.78 17.08 7.09
CA ASN A 192 48.52 17.79 6.86
C ASN A 192 47.78 17.24 5.63
N ASP A 193 48.48 16.95 4.53
CA ASP A 193 47.87 16.33 3.35
C ASP A 193 47.24 14.95 3.68
N ILE A 194 47.87 14.18 4.57
CA ILE A 194 47.32 12.90 5.04
C ILE A 194 46.13 13.11 5.97
N LYS A 195 46.18 14.14 6.83
CA LYS A 195 45.05 14.52 7.70
C LYS A 195 43.81 14.84 6.87
N ASP A 196 43.93 15.73 5.89
CA ASP A 196 42.81 16.14 5.03
C ASP A 196 42.22 14.93 4.28
N ALA A 197 43.09 14.04 3.78
CA ALA A 197 42.65 12.81 3.13
C ALA A 197 41.89 11.86 4.09
N LEU A 198 42.33 11.74 5.34
CA LEU A 198 41.68 10.89 6.34
C LEU A 198 40.34 11.46 6.81
N GLU A 199 40.22 12.78 6.97
CA GLU A 199 38.96 13.44 7.31
C GLU A 199 37.90 13.19 6.22
N GLN A 200 38.28 13.32 4.94
CA GLN A 200 37.39 13.02 3.82
C GLN A 200 36.92 11.56 3.81
N ILE A 201 37.81 10.61 4.12
CA ILE A 201 37.47 9.18 4.24
C ILE A 201 36.46 8.96 5.37
N ILE A 202 36.64 9.59 6.53
CA ILE A 202 35.73 9.46 7.69
C ILE A 202 34.34 10.00 7.33
N ILE A 203 34.26 11.20 6.77
CA ILE A 203 32.98 11.82 6.36
C ILE A 203 32.23 10.90 5.38
N ARG A 204 32.92 10.39 4.36
CA ARG A 204 32.30 9.52 3.35
C ARG A 204 31.94 8.14 3.90
N SER A 205 32.70 7.60 4.86
CA SER A 205 32.37 6.36 5.56
C SER A 205 31.05 6.49 6.32
N ASN A 206 30.82 7.63 6.99
CA ASN A 206 29.56 7.90 7.68
C ASN A 206 28.39 8.01 6.69
N VAL A 207 28.59 8.66 5.54
CA VAL A 207 27.59 8.72 4.46
C VAL A 207 27.29 7.32 3.91
N PHE A 208 28.30 6.47 3.74
CA PHE A 208 28.14 5.08 3.28
C PHE A 208 27.31 4.26 4.26
N ASN A 209 27.62 4.30 5.56
CA ASN A 209 26.86 3.59 6.60
C ASN A 209 25.41 4.08 6.69
N LYS A 210 25.19 5.40 6.61
CA LYS A 210 23.84 5.98 6.65
C LYS A 210 22.99 5.54 5.46
N LYS A 211 23.54 5.58 4.23
CA LYS A 211 22.85 5.11 3.02
C LYS A 211 22.58 3.61 3.04
N ARG A 212 23.45 2.83 3.67
CA ARG A 212 23.28 1.40 3.84
C ARG A 212 22.18 1.06 4.86
N ALA A 213 22.12 1.77 5.99
CA ALA A 213 21.08 1.57 7.00
C ALA A 213 19.66 1.90 6.50
N VAL A 214 19.54 2.89 5.61
CA VAL A 214 18.25 3.32 5.02
C VAL A 214 17.78 2.38 3.90
N ASN A 215 18.69 1.65 3.25
CA ASN A 215 18.36 0.75 2.14
C ASN A 215 18.26 -0.71 2.60
N THR A 216 17.05 -1.09 3.03
CA THR A 216 16.64 -2.50 3.18
C THR A 216 16.05 -3.09 1.89
N GLY A 217 16.07 -2.35 0.77
CA GLY A 217 15.50 -2.76 -0.53
C GLY A 217 16.45 -2.65 -1.73
N ASN A 218 16.25 -3.52 -2.73
CA ASN A 218 17.13 -3.75 -3.89
C ASN A 218 17.39 -2.54 -4.82
N ALA A 219 16.61 -1.46 -4.72
CA ALA A 219 16.61 -0.38 -5.72
C ALA A 219 17.86 0.53 -5.69
N ASP A 220 18.61 0.55 -4.59
CA ASP A 220 19.70 1.52 -4.38
C ASP A 220 21.09 0.87 -4.21
N SER A 221 21.20 -0.43 -4.49
CA SER A 221 22.45 -1.21 -4.39
C SER A 221 23.58 -0.64 -5.27
N ALA A 222 23.23 -0.09 -6.45
CA ALA A 222 24.20 0.53 -7.35
C ALA A 222 24.82 1.83 -6.76
N ALA A 223 24.04 2.62 -6.02
CA ALA A 223 24.52 3.84 -5.39
C ALA A 223 25.47 3.54 -4.23
N ILE A 224 25.15 2.51 -3.42
CA ILE A 224 26.01 2.04 -2.33
C ILE A 224 27.33 1.49 -2.89
N THR A 225 27.26 0.65 -3.93
CA THR A 225 28.45 0.09 -4.61
C THR A 225 29.36 1.19 -5.15
N LYS A 226 28.78 2.24 -5.74
CA LYS A 226 29.52 3.39 -6.25
C LYS A 226 30.25 4.16 -5.13
N ILE A 227 29.60 4.39 -3.99
CA ILE A 227 30.21 5.05 -2.84
C ILE A 227 31.33 4.19 -2.25
N GLY A 228 31.11 2.87 -2.09
CA GLY A 228 32.14 1.93 -1.61
C GLY A 228 33.38 1.90 -2.52
N THR A 229 33.19 1.93 -3.84
CA THR A 229 34.30 1.97 -4.81
C THR A 229 35.12 3.25 -4.70
N ILE A 230 34.47 4.40 -4.49
CA ILE A 230 35.15 5.69 -4.30
C ILE A 230 35.93 5.69 -2.99
N LEU A 231 35.30 5.23 -1.90
CA LEU A 231 35.94 5.10 -0.59
C LEU A 231 37.20 4.23 -0.66
N LEU A 232 37.13 3.07 -1.32
CA LEU A 232 38.31 2.21 -1.54
C LEU A 232 39.41 2.93 -2.31
N GLY A 233 39.07 3.72 -3.34
CA GLY A 233 40.02 4.52 -4.09
C GLY A 233 40.76 5.53 -3.21
N GLU A 234 40.04 6.28 -2.39
CA GLU A 234 40.59 7.28 -1.48
C GLU A 234 41.45 6.64 -0.39
N LEU A 235 41.01 5.51 0.15
CA LEU A 235 41.72 4.78 1.19
C LEU A 235 43.05 4.21 0.67
N ARG A 236 43.07 3.69 -0.57
CA ARG A 236 44.30 3.27 -1.24
C ARG A 236 45.24 4.45 -1.54
N GLN A 237 44.69 5.61 -1.92
CA GLN A 237 45.48 6.82 -2.13
C GLN A 237 46.14 7.31 -0.82
N ALA A 238 45.37 7.41 0.26
CA ALA A 238 45.88 7.80 1.57
C ALA A 238 46.95 6.80 2.08
N LYS A 239 46.79 5.50 1.82
CA LYS A 239 47.80 4.47 2.15
C LYS A 239 49.11 4.67 1.38
N LYS A 240 49.03 5.09 0.11
CA LYS A 240 50.20 5.46 -0.70
C LYS A 240 50.91 6.70 -0.12
N MET A 241 50.16 7.71 0.29
CA MET A 241 50.70 8.92 0.94
C MET A 241 51.40 8.57 2.26
N LEU A 242 50.76 7.73 3.09
CA LEU A 242 51.32 7.23 4.35
C LEU A 242 52.65 6.49 4.14
N LYS A 243 52.74 5.68 3.07
CA LYS A 243 53.98 4.99 2.70
C LYS A 243 55.09 5.96 2.31
N THR A 244 54.77 7.01 1.56
CA THR A 244 55.72 8.08 1.20
C THR A 244 56.18 8.83 2.45
N LEU A 245 55.28 9.24 3.34
CA LEU A 245 55.63 9.93 4.58
C LEU A 245 56.55 9.09 5.46
N ARG A 246 56.27 7.79 5.61
CA ARG A 246 57.17 6.88 6.34
C ARG A 246 58.58 6.84 5.74
N HIS A 247 58.69 6.86 4.41
CA HIS A 247 59.99 6.90 3.74
C HIS A 247 60.72 8.22 4.03
N THR A 248 60.02 9.35 3.92
CA THR A 248 60.55 10.67 4.27
C THR A 248 61.02 10.74 5.72
N ILE A 249 60.26 10.19 6.67
CA ILE A 249 60.65 10.11 8.08
C ILE A 249 61.93 9.30 8.28
N VAL A 250 62.07 8.17 7.57
CA VAL A 250 63.29 7.35 7.65
C VAL A 250 64.51 8.10 7.11
N GLU A 251 64.38 8.77 5.97
CA GLU A 251 65.46 9.58 5.40
C GLU A 251 65.80 10.78 6.29
N PHE A 252 64.80 11.47 6.84
CA PHE A 252 65.02 12.58 7.76
C PHE A 252 65.67 12.10 9.08
N LYS A 253 65.26 10.94 9.60
CA LYS A 253 65.89 10.31 10.77
C LYS A 253 67.38 10.02 10.52
N LYS A 254 67.75 9.55 9.32
CA LYS A 254 69.17 9.35 8.93
C LYS A 254 69.94 10.67 8.96
N LYS A 255 69.36 11.76 8.43
CA LYS A 255 69.95 13.10 8.48
C LYS A 255 70.13 13.59 9.92
N CYS A 256 69.12 13.45 10.78
CA CYS A 256 69.21 13.83 12.19
C CYS A 256 70.27 13.02 12.97
N MET A 257 70.41 11.72 12.70
CA MET A 257 71.48 10.90 13.28
C MET A 257 72.88 11.35 12.84
N ALA A 258 73.02 11.83 11.60
CA ALA A 258 74.30 12.33 11.07
C ALA A 258 74.75 13.66 11.70
N CYS A 259 73.81 14.50 12.17
CA CYS A 259 74.14 15.78 12.80
C CYS A 259 74.81 15.64 14.18
N ASN A 260 74.69 14.48 14.84
CA ASN A 260 75.31 14.14 16.16
C ASN A 260 75.14 15.20 17.27
N THR A 261 74.10 16.03 17.20
CA THR A 261 73.73 17.01 18.24
C THR A 261 72.74 16.41 19.23
N GLU A 262 72.67 16.99 20.44
CA GLU A 262 71.65 16.64 21.45
C GLU A 262 70.22 16.74 20.86
N GLN A 263 69.97 17.82 20.12
CA GLN A 263 68.71 18.04 19.39
C GLN A 263 68.44 16.97 18.33
N GLY A 264 69.47 16.55 17.59
CA GLY A 264 69.37 15.46 16.62
C GLY A 264 68.95 14.14 17.27
N LYS A 265 69.49 13.82 18.46
CA LYS A 265 69.08 12.61 19.21
C LYS A 265 67.64 12.68 19.68
N THR A 266 67.20 13.83 20.20
CA THR A 266 65.79 14.05 20.60
C THR A 266 64.84 13.92 19.40
N LEU A 267 65.20 14.53 18.25
CA LEU A 267 64.45 14.41 16.99
C LEU A 267 64.34 12.95 16.51
N VAL A 268 65.40 12.15 16.64
CA VAL A 268 65.41 10.74 16.24
C VAL A 268 64.45 9.88 17.07
N GLU A 269 64.34 10.12 18.38
CA GLU A 269 63.35 9.44 19.24
C GLU A 269 61.92 9.83 18.87
N CYS A 270 61.71 11.13 18.68
CA CYS A 270 60.48 11.76 18.25
C CYS A 270 59.96 11.20 16.90
N LEU A 271 60.83 11.12 15.89
CA LEU A 271 60.52 10.52 14.59
C LEU A 271 60.23 9.01 14.67
N ALA A 272 60.85 8.30 15.63
CA ALA A 272 60.58 6.88 15.84
C ALA A 272 59.15 6.65 16.37
N LYS A 273 58.70 7.50 17.31
CA LYS A 273 57.32 7.45 17.82
C LYS A 273 56.31 7.83 16.74
N LEU A 274 56.61 8.86 15.95
CA LEU A 274 55.77 9.25 14.82
C LEU A 274 55.59 8.09 13.81
N ALA A 275 56.69 7.40 13.46
CA ALA A 275 56.65 6.23 12.59
C ALA A 275 55.79 5.08 13.17
N GLU A 276 55.82 4.88 14.49
CA GLU A 276 54.97 3.89 15.17
C GLU A 276 53.49 4.25 15.09
N LYS A 277 53.12 5.52 15.32
CA LYS A 277 51.72 5.98 15.23
C LYS A 277 51.19 5.91 13.81
N LEU A 278 51.98 6.35 12.82
CA LEU A 278 51.68 6.16 11.40
C LEU A 278 51.51 4.69 11.05
N SER A 279 52.15 3.78 11.80
CA SER A 279 51.93 2.35 11.60
C SER A 279 50.56 1.89 12.01
N ARG A 280 50.10 2.34 13.17
CA ARG A 280 48.76 2.04 13.67
C ARG A 280 47.65 2.63 12.78
N VAL A 281 47.88 3.81 12.19
CA VAL A 281 46.96 4.40 11.19
C VAL A 281 46.89 3.50 9.94
N GLY A 282 48.03 3.03 9.44
CA GLY A 282 48.07 2.11 8.31
C GLY A 282 47.35 0.78 8.56
N ASP A 283 47.46 0.24 9.78
CA ASP A 283 46.75 -0.98 10.19
C ASP A 283 45.24 -0.75 10.28
N ALA A 284 44.79 0.38 10.85
CA ALA A 284 43.38 0.74 10.92
C ALA A 284 42.76 0.95 9.52
N MET A 285 43.52 1.57 8.60
CA MET A 285 43.12 1.68 7.20
C MET A 285 42.98 0.30 6.53
N ALA A 286 43.90 -0.63 6.79
CA ALA A 286 43.80 -1.98 6.23
C ALA A 286 42.55 -2.74 6.74
N HIS A 287 42.16 -2.53 7.99
CA HIS A 287 40.91 -3.07 8.53
C HIS A 287 39.67 -2.48 7.82
N MET A 288 39.59 -1.16 7.68
CA MET A 288 38.49 -0.52 6.93
C MET A 288 38.45 -0.95 5.45
N GLU A 289 39.61 -1.14 4.81
CA GLU A 289 39.70 -1.68 3.44
C GLU A 289 39.05 -3.06 3.36
N SER A 290 39.36 -3.94 4.32
CA SER A 290 38.78 -5.28 4.42
C SER A 290 37.27 -5.24 4.68
N ASP A 291 36.80 -4.32 5.53
CA ASP A 291 35.37 -4.19 5.84
C ASP A 291 34.58 -3.73 4.61
N ILE A 292 35.12 -2.80 3.82
CA ILE A 292 34.49 -2.36 2.57
C ILE A 292 34.51 -3.48 1.52
N GLU A 293 35.62 -4.22 1.38
CA GLU A 293 35.73 -5.31 0.40
C GLU A 293 34.86 -6.52 0.72
N THR A 294 34.61 -6.79 2.01
CA THR A 294 33.72 -7.87 2.48
C THR A 294 32.27 -7.44 2.60
N ASP A 295 31.97 -6.20 2.21
CA ASP A 295 30.67 -5.56 2.37
C ASP A 295 30.16 -5.68 3.82
N ALA A 296 31.05 -5.55 4.81
CA ALA A 296 30.72 -5.45 6.22
C ALA A 296 30.40 -3.99 6.62
N SER A 297 29.82 -3.81 7.82
CA SER A 297 29.67 -2.47 8.40
C SER A 297 31.05 -1.86 8.63
N VAL A 298 31.29 -0.69 8.06
CA VAL A 298 32.60 -0.02 8.18
C VAL A 298 32.63 0.74 9.50
N ASP A 299 33.47 0.33 10.45
CA ASP A 299 33.67 1.08 11.69
C ASP A 299 34.84 2.07 11.54
N PRO A 300 34.61 3.40 11.52
CA PRO A 300 35.69 4.38 11.44
C PRO A 300 36.40 4.63 12.78
N GLN A 301 35.89 4.12 13.91
CA GLN A 301 36.46 4.37 15.26
C GLN A 301 37.93 3.96 15.42
N PRO A 302 38.40 2.81 14.90
CA PRO A 302 39.80 2.44 14.96
C PRO A 302 40.71 3.45 14.24
N LEU A 303 40.25 3.99 13.10
CA LEU A 303 40.97 4.98 12.32
C LEU A 303 41.00 6.33 13.04
N LEU A 304 39.86 6.82 13.53
CA LEU A 304 39.76 8.03 14.34
C LEU A 304 40.69 7.98 15.56
N LYS A 305 40.68 6.86 16.30
CA LYS A 305 41.52 6.67 17.48
C LYS A 305 43.00 6.58 17.15
N ALA A 306 43.36 5.99 16.01
CA ALA A 306 44.74 5.96 15.53
C ALA A 306 45.20 7.35 15.10
N PHE A 307 44.30 8.11 14.46
CA PHE A 307 44.54 9.45 13.97
C PHE A 307 44.70 10.48 15.10
N ALA A 308 43.80 10.52 16.09
CA ALA A 308 43.94 11.39 17.27
C ALA A 308 45.26 11.15 18.03
N LYS A 309 45.71 9.89 18.09
CA LYS A 309 47.01 9.52 18.67
C LYS A 309 48.20 9.97 17.82
N LEU A 310 48.04 10.02 16.49
CA LEU A 310 49.04 10.57 15.58
C LEU A 310 49.17 12.07 15.77
N GLU A 311 48.05 12.80 15.79
CA GLU A 311 48.03 14.25 16.00
C GLU A 311 48.66 14.63 17.35
N THR A 312 48.30 13.93 18.43
CA THR A 312 48.90 14.15 19.74
C THR A 312 50.43 13.96 19.72
N GLU A 313 50.92 12.96 18.99
CA GLU A 313 52.36 12.70 18.89
C GLU A 313 53.07 13.76 18.03
N VAL A 314 52.45 14.21 16.94
CA VAL A 314 52.93 15.32 16.11
C VAL A 314 53.02 16.60 16.95
N CYS A 315 52.04 16.88 17.82
CA CYS A 315 52.09 17.99 18.76
C CYS A 315 53.22 17.83 19.80
N ASN A 316 53.49 16.61 20.27
CA ASN A 316 54.56 16.33 21.24
C ASN A 316 55.97 16.50 20.65
N LEU A 317 56.15 16.41 19.32
CA LEU A 317 57.40 16.76 18.63
C LEU A 317 57.82 18.21 18.92
N SER A 318 56.87 19.08 19.27
CA SER A 318 57.09 20.52 19.47
C SER A 318 57.29 20.95 20.92
N LEU A 319 57.17 20.06 21.91
CA LEU A 319 57.16 20.42 23.35
C LEU A 319 58.43 20.00 24.11
N ARG A 320 59.35 19.25 23.50
CA ARG A 320 60.62 18.82 24.15
C ARG A 320 61.78 19.76 23.82
N ASP A 321 61.77 20.96 24.40
CA ASP A 321 62.99 21.72 24.71
C ASP A 321 62.68 22.72 25.83
N GLY A 322 62.67 22.19 27.05
CA GLY A 322 62.68 22.99 28.27
C GLY A 322 64.11 23.33 28.68
N ALA A 323 64.52 24.57 28.43
CA ALA A 323 65.62 25.21 29.16
C ALA A 323 65.14 26.62 29.58
N PRO A 324 65.24 27.00 30.87
CA PRO A 324 64.72 28.28 31.35
C PRO A 324 65.73 29.42 31.19
N MET A 325 65.21 30.65 31.29
CA MET A 325 65.86 31.94 31.60
C MET A 325 66.29 32.80 30.39
N PRO A 326 66.61 34.08 30.60
CA PRO A 326 65.80 35.17 31.17
C PRO A 326 65.75 36.35 30.16
N TYR A 327 64.66 37.10 30.04
CA TYR A 327 64.64 38.55 29.75
C TYR A 327 63.19 39.00 29.56
N GLN A 328 62.76 39.84 30.47
CA GLN A 328 61.61 40.72 30.38
C GLN A 328 61.85 41.80 29.32
N GLN A 329 60.73 42.38 28.86
CA GLN A 329 60.59 43.74 28.32
C GLN A 329 61.13 43.98 26.91
N ASP A 330 60.18 44.08 25.98
CA ASP A 330 60.06 45.10 24.93
C ASP A 330 59.40 44.48 23.71
N PHE A 331 58.06 44.38 23.71
CA PHE A 331 57.21 44.41 22.51
C PHE A 331 55.73 44.52 22.94
N GLN A 332 55.46 45.46 23.85
CA GLN A 332 54.14 46.10 23.99
C GLN A 332 54.26 47.50 23.39
N GLN A 333 54.45 47.60 22.09
CA GLN A 333 54.33 48.83 21.32
C GLN A 333 54.25 48.43 19.85
N HIS A 334 53.21 48.92 19.17
CA HIS A 334 52.80 48.59 17.79
C HIS A 334 51.90 47.36 17.65
N TYR A 335 50.62 47.52 18.00
CA TYR A 335 49.47 47.43 17.07
C TYR A 335 48.19 47.83 17.84
N HIS A 336 48.19 49.07 18.33
CA HIS A 336 46.97 49.83 18.56
C HIS A 336 47.00 50.95 17.53
N GLU A 337 46.35 50.75 16.39
CA GLU A 337 45.79 51.79 15.51
C GLU A 337 45.19 51.10 14.28
N GLY A 338 43.87 51.21 14.16
CA GLY A 338 43.06 50.56 13.12
C GLY A 338 41.61 50.48 13.56
N ARG A 339 41.02 51.65 13.80
CA ARG A 339 39.64 51.86 14.24
C ARG A 339 38.79 52.23 13.02
N VAL A 340 37.54 51.75 12.99
CA VAL A 340 36.36 52.25 12.24
C VAL A 340 36.34 51.75 10.77
N GLU A 341 35.30 51.07 10.25
CA GLU A 341 33.88 51.48 10.20
C GLU A 341 32.88 50.32 10.33
N GLU A 342 31.93 50.49 11.25
CA GLU A 342 30.58 49.91 11.19
C GLU A 342 29.85 50.53 9.99
N VAL A 343 29.18 49.69 9.18
CA VAL A 343 28.16 50.14 8.24
C VAL A 343 26.88 49.38 8.55
N ASP A 344 25.99 50.07 9.24
CA ASP A 344 24.55 49.77 9.27
C ASP A 344 23.97 50.00 7.87
N HIS A 345 23.20 49.05 7.35
CA HIS A 345 22.12 49.30 6.39
C HIS A 345 21.00 48.27 6.57
N ASP A 346 19.99 48.67 7.34
CA ASP A 346 18.61 48.25 7.16
C ASP A 346 18.04 48.88 5.88
N SER A 347 17.44 48.08 5.00
CA SER A 347 16.11 48.34 4.40
C SER A 347 15.76 47.31 3.31
N ASP A 348 14.70 46.57 3.61
CA ASP A 348 13.52 46.28 2.80
C ASP A 348 13.60 45.72 1.36
N VAL A 349 12.96 44.55 1.22
CA VAL A 349 11.83 44.25 0.31
C VAL A 349 12.00 44.66 -1.16
N ASP A 350 12.14 43.68 -2.07
CA ASP A 350 11.01 43.19 -2.88
C ASP A 350 11.37 42.08 -3.89
N SER A 351 10.44 41.14 -4.02
CA SER A 351 10.03 40.36 -5.20
C SER A 351 11.00 40.13 -6.38
N VAL A 352 11.28 38.84 -6.66
CA VAL A 352 11.50 38.35 -8.04
C VAL A 352 10.70 37.07 -8.27
N VAL A 353 9.69 37.22 -9.12
CA VAL A 353 8.96 36.21 -9.87
C VAL A 353 9.92 35.35 -10.68
N VAL A 354 9.77 34.02 -10.63
CA VAL A 354 10.24 33.14 -11.70
C VAL A 354 9.05 32.33 -12.21
N LEU A 355 8.86 32.48 -13.52
CA LEU A 355 7.84 31.93 -14.41
C LEU A 355 7.75 30.40 -14.39
#